data_AF-A0A2K1NRL7-F1
#
_entry.id   AF-A0A2K1NRL7-F1
#
_cell.length_a   1.000
_cell.length_b   1.000
_cell.length_c   1.000
_cell.angle_alpha   90.00
_cell.angle_beta   90.00
_cell.angle_gamma   90.00
#
_symmetry.space_group_name_H-M   'P 1'
#
loop_
_entity.id
_entity.type
_entity.pdbx_description
1 polymer ?
#
loop_
_entity_poly.entity_id
_entity_poly.type
_entity_poly.pdbx_seq_one_letter_code
_entity_poly.pdbx_strand_id
1 'polypeptide(L)'
;MMNHFNYGKYSDNQLIKLAQSGDVKAKGRLFEKYEGFIVNESYKLSENCRTDFKDTFGNLSYLFLCAVDNFNFKGKFNGYVKYYLSLKVRDDIGKRKARMPHVPKGEPFYIRNFNEIIISDEDLEDY
;
A
#
# COMPACT_ATOMS: atom_id res chain seq x y z
N MET A 1 20.07 -15.73 24.78
CA MET A 1 18.65 -15.60 25.19
C MET A 1 17.82 -15.38 23.93
N MET A 2 17.07 -16.37 23.46
CA MET A 2 16.10 -16.16 22.37
C MET A 2 14.88 -15.46 22.97
N ASN A 3 14.73 -14.16 22.72
CA ASN A 3 13.47 -13.48 23.02
C ASN A 3 12.39 -14.09 22.13
N HIS A 4 11.46 -14.84 22.74
CA HIS A 4 10.25 -15.28 22.05
C HIS A 4 9.35 -14.07 21.82
N PHE A 5 9.52 -13.40 20.68
CA PHE A 5 8.62 -12.33 20.25
C PHE A 5 7.23 -12.93 19.99
N ASN A 6 6.22 -12.47 20.75
CA ASN A 6 4.83 -12.81 20.49
C ASN A 6 4.20 -11.75 19.57
N TYR A 7 4.50 -11.86 18.27
CA TYR A 7 4.03 -10.93 17.24
C TYR A 7 2.49 -10.79 17.18
N GLY A 8 1.74 -11.78 17.67
CA GLY A 8 0.28 -11.75 17.69
C GLY A 8 -0.33 -10.71 18.64
N LYS A 9 0.42 -10.23 19.63
CA LYS A 9 -0.03 -9.23 20.61
C LYS A 9 0.47 -7.81 20.31
N TYR A 10 1.29 -7.63 19.29
CA TYR A 10 1.90 -6.35 18.99
C TYR A 10 0.95 -5.42 18.25
N SER A 11 1.01 -4.15 18.61
CA SER A 11 0.34 -3.08 17.87
C SER A 11 1.00 -2.88 16.50
N ASP A 12 0.32 -2.16 15.60
CA ASP A 12 0.88 -1.87 14.28
C ASP A 12 2.21 -1.12 14.39
N ASN A 13 2.29 -0.10 15.23
CA ASN A 13 3.53 0.65 15.44
C ASN A 13 4.67 -0.23 15.95
N GLN A 14 4.39 -1.20 16.83
CA GLN A 14 5.42 -2.14 17.31
C GLN A 14 5.90 -3.05 16.19
N LEU A 15 4.98 -3.60 15.40
CA LEU A 15 5.34 -4.47 14.28
C LEU A 15 6.09 -3.69 13.19
N ILE A 16 5.69 -2.45 12.89
CA ILE A 16 6.33 -1.62 11.86
C ILE A 16 7.74 -1.27 12.28
N LYS A 17 7.95 -0.89 13.54
CA LYS A 17 9.30 -0.60 14.05
C LYS A 17 10.23 -1.80 13.93
N LEU A 18 9.73 -3.00 14.21
CA LEU A 18 10.49 -4.25 14.02
C LEU A 18 10.73 -4.51 12.52
N ALA A 19 9.71 -4.38 11.67
CA ALA A 19 9.83 -4.57 10.23
C ALA A 19 10.87 -3.64 9.59
N GLN A 20 10.84 -2.34 9.95
CA GLN A 20 11.82 -1.34 9.49
C GLN A 20 13.25 -1.62 10.01
N SER A 21 13.38 -2.34 11.13
CA SER A 21 14.69 -2.81 11.62
C SER A 21 15.19 -4.10 10.96
N GLY A 22 14.45 -4.64 9.99
CA GLY A 22 14.80 -5.85 9.24
C GLY A 22 14.15 -7.14 9.75
N ASP A 23 13.21 -7.07 10.70
CA ASP A 23 12.49 -8.26 11.18
C ASP A 23 11.45 -8.73 10.14
N VAL A 24 11.84 -9.73 9.35
CA VAL A 24 11.01 -10.36 8.32
C VAL A 24 9.73 -10.98 8.90
N LYS A 25 9.76 -11.50 10.14
CA LYS A 25 8.57 -12.09 10.78
C LYS A 25 7.57 -11.01 11.18
N ALA A 26 8.04 -9.86 11.67
CA ALA A 26 7.19 -8.72 11.94
C ALA A 26 6.53 -8.19 10.66
N LYS A 27 7.31 -8.09 9.56
CA LYS A 27 6.80 -7.67 8.25
C LYS A 27 5.76 -8.64 7.69
N GLY A 28 6.03 -9.95 7.78
CA GLY A 28 5.06 -11.00 7.42
C GLY A 28 3.79 -10.94 8.26
N ARG A 29 3.90 -10.72 9.57
CA ARG A 29 2.74 -10.59 10.45
C ARG A 29 1.89 -9.36 10.14
N LEU A 30 2.51 -8.24 9.79
CA LEU A 30 1.80 -7.06 9.30
C LEU A 30 1.02 -7.36 8.02
N PHE A 31 1.65 -8.06 7.08
CA PHE A 31 0.99 -8.46 5.84
C PHE A 31 -0.24 -9.32 6.12
N GLU A 32 -0.12 -10.38 6.91
CA GLU A 32 -1.27 -11.23 7.31
C GLU A 32 -2.40 -10.41 7.96
N LYS A 33 -2.05 -9.44 8.82
CA LYS A 33 -3.02 -8.59 9.51
C LYS A 33 -3.80 -7.69 8.54
N TYR A 34 -3.17 -7.26 7.45
CA TYR A 34 -3.73 -6.35 6.46
C TYR A 34 -4.14 -7.04 5.15
N GLU A 35 -3.94 -8.34 4.99
CA GLU A 35 -4.20 -9.08 3.76
C GLU A 35 -5.66 -8.91 3.31
N GLY A 36 -6.62 -9.09 4.22
CA GLY A 36 -8.04 -8.90 3.89
C GLY A 36 -8.37 -7.48 3.38
N PHE A 37 -7.67 -6.47 3.89
CA PHE A 37 -7.78 -5.10 3.38
C PHE A 37 -7.19 -4.99 1.96
N ILE A 38 -6.00 -5.55 1.72
CA ILE A 38 -5.33 -5.52 0.41
C ILE A 38 -6.18 -6.26 -0.64
N VAL A 39 -6.71 -7.43 -0.32
CA VAL A 39 -7.61 -8.22 -1.18
C VAL A 39 -8.83 -7.39 -1.55
N ASN A 40 -9.49 -6.77 -0.58
CA ASN A 40 -10.67 -5.95 -0.81
C ASN A 40 -10.40 -4.74 -1.70
N GLU A 41 -9.31 -4.00 -1.46
CA GLU A 41 -8.95 -2.86 -2.31
C GLU A 41 -8.53 -3.31 -3.72
N SER A 42 -7.91 -4.49 -3.85
CA SER A 42 -7.55 -5.08 -5.14
C SER A 42 -8.79 -5.39 -5.97
N TYR A 43 -9.82 -6.00 -5.37
CA TYR A 43 -11.09 -6.29 -6.02
C TYR A 43 -11.80 -5.02 -6.50
N LYS A 44 -11.90 -4.00 -5.63
CA LYS A 44 -12.51 -2.73 -6.01
C LYS A 44 -11.81 -2.10 -7.19
N LEU A 45 -10.47 -2.11 -7.17
CA LEU A 45 -9.69 -1.49 -8.22
C LEU A 45 -9.77 -2.28 -9.53
N SER A 46 -9.72 -3.62 -9.47
CA SER A 46 -9.86 -4.48 -10.64
C SER A 46 -11.20 -4.30 -11.34
N GLU A 47 -12.30 -4.22 -10.58
CA GLU A 47 -13.63 -3.97 -11.12
C GLU A 47 -13.75 -2.56 -11.73
N ASN A 48 -13.33 -1.53 -10.98
CA ASN A 48 -13.50 -0.14 -11.40
C ASN A 48 -12.61 0.26 -12.60
N CYS A 49 -11.42 -0.32 -12.69
CA CYS A 49 -10.43 0.01 -13.71
C CYS A 49 -10.28 -1.07 -14.80
N ARG A 50 -11.08 -2.14 -14.73
CA ARG A 50 -11.06 -3.29 -15.65
C ARG A 50 -9.65 -3.87 -15.80
N THR A 51 -9.03 -4.16 -14.67
CA THR A 51 -7.66 -4.71 -14.59
C THR A 51 -7.67 -6.15 -14.10
N ASP A 52 -6.60 -6.88 -14.36
CA ASP A 52 -6.44 -8.22 -13.80
C ASP A 52 -6.29 -8.14 -12.28
N PHE A 53 -7.05 -8.98 -11.56
CA PHE A 53 -7.04 -9.00 -10.11
C PHE A 53 -5.66 -9.40 -9.55
N LYS A 54 -4.99 -10.40 -10.14
CA LYS A 54 -3.70 -10.90 -9.62
C LYS A 54 -2.63 -9.84 -9.78
N ASP A 55 -2.59 -9.17 -10.94
CA ASP A 55 -1.68 -8.05 -11.17
C ASP A 55 -1.95 -6.92 -10.19
N THR A 56 -3.23 -6.61 -9.95
CA THR A 56 -3.64 -5.56 -9.02
C THR A 56 -3.24 -5.89 -7.58
N PHE A 57 -3.48 -7.13 -7.15
CA PHE A 57 -3.13 -7.63 -5.84
C PHE A 57 -1.62 -7.64 -5.60
N GLY A 58 -0.82 -8.06 -6.58
CA GLY A 58 0.63 -8.01 -6.49
C GLY A 58 1.14 -6.58 -6.32
N ASN A 59 0.59 -5.64 -7.09
CA ASN A 59 0.96 -4.23 -6.99
C ASN A 59 0.56 -3.59 -5.66
N LEU A 60 -0.68 -3.81 -5.18
CA LEU A 60 -1.12 -3.26 -3.89
C LEU A 60 -0.37 -3.91 -2.71
N SER A 61 -0.02 -5.19 -2.81
CA SER A 61 0.84 -5.88 -1.85
C SER A 61 2.22 -5.23 -1.78
N TYR A 62 2.83 -4.94 -2.93
CA TYR A 62 4.11 -4.22 -2.97
C TYR A 62 4.00 -2.82 -2.35
N LEU A 63 3.00 -2.04 -2.74
CA LEU A 63 2.78 -0.69 -2.20
C LEU A 63 2.51 -0.70 -0.69
N PHE A 64 1.83 -1.72 -0.18
CA PHE A 64 1.67 -1.91 1.27
C PHE A 64 3.03 -2.10 1.96
N LEU A 65 3.94 -2.90 1.38
CA LEU A 65 5.28 -3.07 1.95
C LEU A 65 6.08 -1.76 1.92
N CYS A 66 5.98 -0.97 0.85
CA CYS A 66 6.55 0.37 0.81
C CYS A 66 5.95 1.29 1.89
N ALA A 67 4.63 1.20 2.12
CA ALA A 67 3.98 1.97 3.17
C ALA A 67 4.50 1.59 4.57
N VAL A 68 4.76 0.30 4.82
CA VAL A 68 5.43 -0.14 6.07
C VAL A 68 6.81 0.49 6.19
N ASP A 69 7.60 0.48 5.12
CA ASP A 69 8.99 0.97 5.15
C ASP A 69 9.07 2.50 5.31
N ASN A 70 8.07 3.25 4.81
CA ASN A 70 8.05 4.71 4.81
C ASN A 70 7.21 5.34 5.94
N PHE A 71 6.48 4.56 6.73
CA PHE A 71 5.65 5.11 7.80
C PHE A 71 6.49 5.77 8.89
N ASN A 72 6.25 7.07 9.12
CA ASN A 72 7.00 7.91 10.05
C ASN A 72 6.42 7.95 11.48
N PHE A 73 5.46 7.07 11.79
CA PHE A 73 4.76 7.00 13.08
C PHE A 73 3.92 8.23 13.44
N LYS A 74 3.60 9.10 12.48
CA LYS A 74 2.56 10.12 12.64
C LYS A 74 1.18 9.54 12.28
N GLY A 75 0.21 9.66 13.18
CA GLY A 75 -1.15 9.16 12.97
C GLY A 75 -1.32 7.65 13.13
N LYS A 76 -2.43 7.10 12.61
CA LYS A 76 -2.71 5.65 12.62
C LYS A 76 -2.28 5.02 11.31
N PHE A 77 -1.52 3.93 11.37
CA PHE A 77 -1.03 3.23 10.19
C PHE A 77 -2.16 2.80 9.23
N ASN A 78 -3.32 2.38 9.75
CA ASN A 78 -4.45 2.00 8.91
C ASN A 78 -4.99 3.15 8.04
N GLY A 79 -4.96 4.39 8.55
CA GLY A 79 -5.34 5.60 7.81
C GLY A 79 -4.28 5.95 6.78
N TYR A 80 -3.01 5.95 7.22
CA TYR A 80 -1.86 6.17 6.35
C TYR A 80 -1.84 5.21 5.15
N VAL A 81 -2.01 3.90 5.36
CA VAL A 81 -2.02 2.91 4.27
C VAL A 81 -3.16 3.14 3.30
N LYS A 82 -4.38 3.41 3.79
CA LYS A 82 -5.53 3.72 2.93
C LYS A 82 -5.25 4.93 2.06
N TYR A 83 -4.71 5.98 2.68
CA TYR A 83 -4.38 7.20 1.99
C TYR A 83 -3.26 6.98 0.95
N TYR A 84 -2.17 6.33 1.35
CA TYR A 84 -1.01 6.00 0.49
C TYR A 84 -1.43 5.22 -0.76
N LEU A 85 -2.23 4.17 -0.60
CA LEU A 85 -2.72 3.38 -1.73
C LEU A 85 -3.66 4.20 -2.63
N SER A 86 -4.57 5.00 -2.04
CA SER A 86 -5.49 5.83 -2.83
C SER A 86 -4.76 6.90 -3.65
N LEU A 87 -3.72 7.52 -3.09
CA LEU A 87 -2.87 8.49 -3.77
C LEU A 87 -2.15 7.87 -4.96
N LYS A 88 -1.59 6.66 -4.77
CA LYS A 88 -0.92 5.90 -5.84
C LYS A 88 -1.83 5.64 -7.02
N VAL A 89 -3.02 5.14 -6.74
CA VAL A 89 -4.02 4.85 -7.76
C VAL A 89 -4.42 6.14 -8.49
N ARG A 90 -4.68 7.23 -7.75
CA ARG A 90 -5.07 8.52 -8.34
C ARG A 90 -3.97 9.10 -9.23
N ASP A 91 -2.71 9.07 -8.77
CA ASP A 91 -1.55 9.55 -9.50
C ASP A 91 -1.36 8.77 -10.81
N ASP A 92 -1.43 7.44 -10.77
CA ASP A 92 -1.28 6.62 -11.98
C ASP A 92 -2.46 6.79 -12.96
N ILE A 93 -3.69 6.94 -12.47
CA ILE A 93 -4.84 7.33 -13.31
C ILE A 93 -4.60 8.71 -13.94
N GLY A 94 -4.10 9.68 -13.17
CA GLY A 94 -3.75 11.02 -13.63
C GLY A 94 -2.69 10.99 -14.74
N LYS A 95 -1.60 10.26 -14.53
CA LYS A 95 -0.55 10.04 -15.54
C LYS A 95 -1.10 9.39 -16.80
N ARG A 96 -2.00 8.41 -16.68
CA ARG A 96 -2.64 7.80 -17.86
C ARG A 96 -3.42 8.84 -18.65
N LYS A 97 -4.23 9.67 -17.99
CA LYS A 97 -5.01 10.74 -18.65
C LYS A 97 -4.13 11.80 -19.31
N ALA A 98 -3.04 12.21 -18.67
CA ALA A 98 -2.20 13.31 -19.13
C ALA A 98 -1.10 12.89 -20.11
N ARG A 99 -0.44 11.74 -19.87
CA ARG A 99 0.73 11.26 -20.64
C ARG A 99 0.38 10.20 -21.68
N MET A 100 -0.83 9.63 -21.63
CA MET A 100 -1.30 8.64 -22.60
C MET A 100 -2.66 9.05 -23.21
N PRO A 101 -2.80 10.28 -23.77
CA PRO A 101 -4.06 10.79 -24.30
C PRO A 101 -4.65 9.95 -25.46
N HIS A 102 -3.81 9.15 -26.13
CA HIS A 102 -4.21 8.28 -27.24
C HIS A 102 -4.60 6.87 -26.84
N VAL A 103 -4.50 6.50 -25.55
CA VAL A 103 -4.92 5.18 -25.07
C VAL A 103 -6.45 5.22 -24.88
N PRO A 104 -7.23 4.39 -25.60
CA PRO A 104 -8.67 4.34 -25.44
C PRO A 104 -9.08 4.09 -23.98
N LYS A 105 -10.18 4.70 -23.55
CA LYS A 105 -10.72 4.54 -22.18
C LYS A 105 -10.98 3.08 -21.79
N GLY A 106 -11.22 2.21 -22.77
CA GLY A 106 -11.51 0.79 -22.56
C GLY A 106 -10.29 -0.11 -22.41
N GLU A 107 -9.07 0.39 -22.67
CA GLU A 107 -7.85 -0.42 -22.54
C GLU A 107 -7.54 -0.75 -21.06
N PRO A 108 -6.89 -1.89 -20.77
CA PRO A 108 -6.55 -2.26 -19.41
C PRO A 108 -5.67 -1.21 -18.74
N PHE A 109 -5.99 -0.85 -17.49
CA PHE A 109 -5.12 -0.04 -16.65
C PHE A 109 -4.01 -0.93 -16.08
N TYR A 110 -2.76 -0.50 -16.20
CA TYR A 110 -1.64 -1.15 -15.51
C TYR A 110 -1.10 -0.15 -14.50
N ILE A 111 -1.03 -0.54 -13.24
CA ILE A 111 -0.30 0.22 -12.22
C ILE A 111 1.18 0.16 -12.66
N ARG A 112 1.71 1.29 -13.16
CA ARG A 112 3.07 1.35 -13.73
C ARG A 112 3.99 2.14 -12.82
N ASN A 113 5.14 1.53 -12.52
CA ASN A 113 6.35 2.06 -11.89
C ASN A 113 6.31 2.38 -10.37
N PHE A 114 7.09 1.54 -9.67
CA PHE A 114 7.96 1.67 -8.49
C PHE A 114 8.43 3.04 -7.96
N ASN A 115 8.04 4.18 -8.54
CA ASN A 115 8.43 5.46 -7.95
C ASN A 115 7.59 5.67 -6.70
N GLU A 116 8.18 5.72 -5.51
CA GLU A 116 7.49 6.01 -4.26
C GLU A 116 6.72 7.34 -4.35
N ILE A 117 5.53 7.41 -3.75
CA ILE A 117 4.85 8.71 -3.56
C ILE A 117 5.42 9.21 -2.25
N ILE A 118 6.05 10.36 -2.33
CA ILE A 118 6.42 11.11 -1.14
C ILE A 118 5.13 11.75 -0.65
N ILE A 119 4.62 11.28 0.49
CA ILE A 119 3.52 11.92 1.19
C ILE A 119 4.12 13.09 1.97
N SER A 120 3.67 14.31 1.69
CA SER A 120 4.10 15.49 2.44
C SER A 120 3.37 15.56 3.79
N ASP A 121 3.90 16.32 4.76
CA ASP A 121 3.24 16.47 6.06
C ASP A 121 1.85 17.14 5.93
N GLU A 122 1.64 18.00 4.93
CA GLU A 122 0.34 18.63 4.64
C GLU A 122 -0.71 17.62 4.19
N ASP A 123 -0.29 16.54 3.52
CA ASP A 123 -1.18 15.47 3.05
C ASP A 123 -1.70 14.57 4.20
N LEU A 124 -1.11 14.67 5.40
CA LEU A 124 -1.44 13.84 6.56
C LEU A 124 -2.44 14.51 7.52
N GLU A 125 -2.71 15.81 7.38
CA GLU A 125 -3.59 16.55 8.31
C GLU A 125 -5.08 16.19 8.16
N ASP A 126 -5.47 15.57 7.04
CA ASP A 126 -6.85 15.21 6.71
C ASP A 126 -7.24 13.75 7.07
N TYR A 127 -6.36 12.94 7.67
CA TYR A 127 -6.59 11.49 7.92
C TYR A 127 -6.17 10.94 9.28
#